data_AF-A0A527ZHP4-F1
#
_entry.id   AF-A0A527ZHP4-F1
#
_cell.length_a   1.000
_cell.length_b   1.000
_cell.length_c   1.000
_cell.angle_alpha   90.00
_cell.angle_beta   90.00
_cell.angle_gamma   90.00
#
_symmetry.space_group_name_H-M   'P 1'
#
loop_
_entity.id
_entity.type
_entity.pdbx_description
1 polymer ?
#
loop_
_entity_poly.entity_id
_entity_poly.type
_entity_poly.pdbx_seq_one_letter_code
_entity_poly.pdbx_strand_id
1 'polypeptide(L)'
;LNVVGFYGFPMPAQPFGWFKNPVTKPAELQGFKYRTVGLAADLMQNLGLSVAQLPGGEIVPAMERGVIDAFEFNNPSSDLRFGSQDVAKHYILSSYHQASESFEFLFNKDVFDDLDDDLQAILEYGVEAASTANTAFALDNYSADLQKLQTEHGVTVHRTSKEILDAQLQAWDKIIPTLEADEFMKRVLDSQRQWVERVVYYELMNSPDLTLAYEHYFPGKLKL
;
A
#
# COMPACT_ATOMS: atom_id res chain seq x y z
N LEU A 1 15.16 1.71 21.35
CA LEU A 1 15.40 0.32 20.87
C LEU A 1 16.90 0.16 20.61
N ASN A 2 17.49 -1.00 20.87
CA ASN A 2 18.93 -1.24 20.63
C ASN A 2 19.17 -1.78 19.22
N VAL A 3 18.88 -0.96 18.21
CA VAL A 3 18.90 -1.38 16.80
C VAL A 3 19.53 -0.33 15.90
N VAL A 4 20.15 -0.79 14.81
CA VAL A 4 20.50 0.01 13.63
C VAL A 4 19.55 -0.43 12.51
N GLY A 5 18.80 0.52 11.96
CA GLY A 5 17.76 0.25 10.98
C GLY A 5 18.06 0.91 9.64
N PHE A 6 17.93 0.14 8.56
CA PHE A 6 18.01 0.63 7.19
C PHE A 6 16.68 0.40 6.48
N TYR A 7 16.18 1.40 5.77
CA TYR A 7 15.02 1.22 4.92
C TYR A 7 15.39 0.40 3.69
N GLY A 8 14.55 -0.57 3.35
CA GLY A 8 14.67 -1.36 2.14
C GLY A 8 13.31 -1.68 1.57
N PHE A 9 13.29 -2.14 0.32
CA PHE A 9 12.08 -2.61 -0.35
C PHE A 9 10.98 -1.54 -0.41
N PRO A 10 11.24 -0.37 -1.03
CA PRO A 10 10.18 0.59 -1.31
C PRO A 10 9.14 -0.06 -2.21
N MET A 11 7.89 -0.02 -1.78
CA MET A 11 6.78 -0.66 -2.45
C MET A 11 5.89 0.37 -3.17
N PRO A 12 5.33 0.00 -4.34
CA PRO A 12 4.22 0.75 -4.93
C PRO A 12 3.02 0.83 -3.98
N ALA A 13 2.12 1.76 -4.25
CA ALA A 13 0.88 1.89 -3.49
C ALA A 13 0.11 0.57 -3.42
N GLN A 14 -0.32 0.21 -2.22
CA GLN A 14 -1.16 -0.95 -2.00
C GLN A 14 -2.56 -0.74 -2.61
N PRO A 15 -3.24 -1.82 -3.04
CA PRO A 15 -4.61 -1.77 -3.50
C PRO A 15 -5.53 -1.29 -2.37
N PHE A 16 -6.64 -0.62 -2.71
CA PHE A 16 -7.72 -0.42 -1.73
C PHE A 16 -8.33 -1.75 -1.28
N GLY A 17 -8.09 -2.85 -1.98
CA GLY A 17 -8.30 -4.20 -1.47
C GLY A 17 -9.31 -5.02 -2.27
N TRP A 18 -9.79 -6.07 -1.64
CA TRP A 18 -10.64 -7.11 -2.20
C TRP A 18 -12.06 -7.01 -1.68
N PHE A 19 -13.01 -6.94 -2.61
CA PHE A 19 -14.42 -6.75 -2.33
C PHE A 19 -15.26 -7.84 -3.01
N LYS A 20 -16.35 -8.25 -2.35
CA LYS A 20 -17.38 -9.12 -2.98
C LYS A 20 -18.16 -8.39 -4.07
N ASN A 21 -18.44 -7.12 -3.87
CA ASN A 21 -19.17 -6.24 -4.79
C ASN A 21 -18.33 -4.98 -5.07
N PRO A 22 -18.45 -4.36 -6.26
CA PRO A 22 -17.72 -3.13 -6.54
C PRO A 22 -18.24 -1.98 -5.67
N VAL A 23 -17.34 -1.07 -5.30
CA VAL A 23 -17.66 0.18 -4.59
C VAL A 23 -17.03 1.34 -5.35
N THR A 24 -17.79 2.43 -5.48
CA THR A 24 -17.41 3.61 -6.27
C THR A 24 -17.60 4.92 -5.51
N LYS A 25 -18.36 4.92 -4.41
CA LYS A 25 -18.68 6.12 -3.63
C LYS A 25 -18.43 5.93 -2.14
N PRO A 26 -18.00 6.97 -1.41
CA PRO A 26 -17.81 6.90 0.04
C PRO A 26 -19.05 6.46 0.83
N ALA A 27 -20.26 6.76 0.33
CA ALA A 27 -21.51 6.36 0.98
C ALA A 27 -21.71 4.84 1.02
N GLU A 28 -21.14 4.10 0.06
CA GLU A 28 -21.23 2.63 -0.01
C GLU A 28 -20.31 1.95 1.02
N LEU A 29 -19.36 2.71 1.59
CA LEU A 29 -18.42 2.23 2.60
C LEU A 29 -18.96 2.35 4.03
N GLN A 30 -20.10 3.03 4.23
CA GLN A 30 -20.65 3.23 5.57
C GLN A 30 -21.09 1.90 6.20
N GLY A 31 -20.49 1.56 7.33
CA GLY A 31 -20.74 0.31 8.06
C GLY A 31 -20.15 -0.94 7.40
N PHE A 32 -19.39 -0.79 6.30
CA PHE A 32 -18.74 -1.91 5.61
C PHE A 32 -17.75 -2.59 6.55
N LYS A 33 -17.85 -3.91 6.75
CA LYS A 33 -16.93 -4.63 7.64
C LYS A 33 -15.62 -4.85 6.93
N TYR A 34 -14.60 -4.08 7.28
CA TYR A 34 -13.35 -4.02 6.53
C TYR A 34 -12.18 -4.49 7.36
N ARG A 35 -11.40 -5.44 6.83
CA ARG A 35 -10.18 -5.89 7.49
C ARG A 35 -9.01 -5.03 7.06
N THR A 36 -8.37 -4.40 8.05
CA THR A 36 -7.05 -3.76 7.92
C THR A 36 -6.33 -3.68 9.27
N VAL A 37 -5.08 -3.24 9.28
CA VAL A 37 -4.22 -3.16 10.46
C VAL A 37 -3.44 -1.85 10.53
N GLY A 38 -2.91 -1.53 11.71
CA GLY A 38 -2.09 -0.32 11.92
C GLY A 38 -2.90 0.97 11.76
N LEU A 39 -2.21 2.05 11.37
CA LEU A 39 -2.79 3.39 11.22
C LEU A 39 -3.92 3.46 10.17
N ALA A 40 -3.92 2.52 9.20
CA ALA A 40 -4.99 2.38 8.24
C ALA A 40 -6.34 2.02 8.90
N ALA A 41 -6.34 1.40 10.09
CA ALA A 41 -7.56 1.14 10.83
C ALA A 41 -8.28 2.44 11.22
N ASP A 42 -7.55 3.43 11.74
CA ASP A 42 -8.12 4.72 12.11
C ASP A 42 -8.61 5.48 10.88
N LEU A 43 -7.87 5.38 9.76
CA LEU A 43 -8.26 5.97 8.48
C LEU A 43 -9.59 5.41 7.99
N MET A 44 -9.72 4.08 7.95
CA MET A 44 -10.93 3.40 7.49
C MET A 44 -12.11 3.62 8.44
N GLN A 45 -11.89 3.74 9.75
CA GLN A 45 -12.93 4.14 10.69
C GLN A 45 -13.40 5.58 10.45
N ASN A 46 -12.50 6.52 10.17
CA ASN A 46 -12.85 7.91 9.83
C ASN A 46 -13.59 8.05 8.50
N LEU A 47 -13.47 7.06 7.61
CA LEU A 47 -14.26 6.89 6.39
C LEU A 47 -15.64 6.26 6.64
N GLY A 48 -15.90 5.78 7.86
CA GLY A 48 -17.18 5.17 8.26
C GLY A 48 -17.23 3.65 8.12
N LEU A 49 -16.11 2.97 7.84
CA LEU A 49 -16.05 1.52 7.80
C LEU A 49 -16.02 0.93 9.22
N SER A 50 -16.58 -0.25 9.39
CA SER A 50 -16.45 -1.03 10.63
C SER A 50 -15.19 -1.90 10.53
N VAL A 51 -14.10 -1.47 11.17
CA VAL A 51 -12.80 -2.13 11.00
C VAL A 51 -12.64 -3.35 11.92
N ALA A 52 -12.22 -4.47 11.34
CA ALA A 52 -11.81 -5.67 12.06
C ALA A 52 -10.30 -5.90 11.89
N GLN A 53 -9.57 -6.04 12.99
CA GLN A 53 -8.14 -6.38 12.96
C GLN A 53 -7.97 -7.89 13.12
N LEU A 54 -7.73 -8.58 12.00
CA LEU A 54 -7.53 -10.02 11.97
C LEU A 54 -6.10 -10.37 11.50
N PRO A 55 -5.46 -11.40 12.09
CA PRO A 55 -4.23 -11.97 11.56
C PRO A 55 -4.40 -12.45 10.10
N GLY A 56 -3.31 -12.46 9.34
CA GLY A 56 -3.33 -12.86 7.92
C GLY A 56 -4.04 -14.18 7.68
N GLY A 57 -3.71 -15.24 8.44
CA GLY A 57 -4.31 -16.57 8.26
C GLY A 57 -5.83 -16.64 8.52
N GLU A 58 -6.45 -15.61 9.08
CA GLU A 58 -7.89 -15.58 9.39
C GLU A 58 -8.73 -14.82 8.36
N ILE A 59 -8.11 -14.10 7.43
CA ILE A 59 -8.82 -13.21 6.49
C ILE A 59 -9.73 -14.01 5.55
N VAL A 60 -9.20 -15.02 4.85
CA VAL A 60 -9.97 -15.85 3.90
C VAL A 60 -11.16 -16.53 4.62
N PRO A 61 -10.96 -17.25 5.74
CA PRO A 61 -12.09 -17.82 6.50
C PRO A 61 -13.10 -16.78 7.01
N ALA A 62 -12.66 -15.57 7.37
CA ALA A 62 -13.55 -14.50 7.79
C ALA A 62 -14.40 -13.98 6.61
N MET A 63 -13.80 -13.88 5.42
CA MET A 63 -14.49 -13.49 4.20
C MET A 63 -15.53 -14.54 3.76
N GLU A 64 -15.18 -15.83 3.81
CA GLU A 64 -16.11 -16.93 3.49
C GLU A 64 -17.31 -16.96 4.43
N ARG A 65 -17.08 -16.75 5.73
CA ARG A 65 -18.13 -16.75 6.77
C ARG A 65 -18.96 -15.45 6.81
N GLY A 66 -18.61 -14.44 6.02
CA GLY A 66 -19.28 -13.14 6.02
C GLY A 66 -19.07 -12.32 7.31
N VAL A 67 -17.96 -12.60 8.02
CA VAL A 67 -17.53 -11.79 9.17
C VAL A 67 -17.03 -10.43 8.70
N ILE A 68 -16.36 -10.40 7.55
CA ILE A 68 -15.91 -9.20 6.84
C ILE A 68 -16.49 -9.17 5.42
N ASP A 69 -16.63 -7.96 4.90
CA ASP A 69 -17.18 -7.67 3.58
C ASP A 69 -16.08 -7.32 2.56
N ALA A 70 -14.93 -6.84 3.05
CA ALA A 70 -13.71 -6.62 2.28
C ALA A 70 -12.46 -6.63 3.17
N PHE A 71 -11.30 -6.69 2.52
CA PHE A 71 -10.00 -6.64 3.17
C PHE A 71 -8.93 -6.09 2.24
N GLU A 72 -7.87 -5.52 2.82
CA GLU A 72 -6.58 -5.38 2.14
C GLU A 72 -5.58 -6.44 2.64
N PHE A 73 -4.56 -6.67 1.83
CA PHE A 73 -3.42 -7.49 2.21
C PHE A 73 -2.08 -6.89 1.78
N ASN A 74 -1.75 -6.91 0.47
CA ASN A 74 -0.51 -6.27 0.04
C ASN A 74 -0.46 -5.84 -1.44
N ASN A 75 -0.45 -6.80 -2.37
CA ASN A 75 -0.12 -6.56 -3.77
C ASN A 75 -0.56 -7.74 -4.66
N PRO A 76 -0.64 -7.60 -5.99
CA PRO A 76 -1.16 -8.66 -6.86
C PRO A 76 -0.49 -10.02 -6.67
N SER A 77 0.84 -10.07 -6.48
CA SER A 77 1.57 -11.34 -6.29
C SER A 77 1.30 -11.98 -4.93
N SER A 78 1.35 -11.19 -3.86
CA SER A 78 1.05 -11.66 -2.51
C SER A 78 -0.40 -12.13 -2.40
N ASP A 79 -1.32 -11.35 -2.93
CA ASP A 79 -2.75 -11.59 -2.84
C ASP A 79 -3.18 -12.81 -3.68
N LEU A 80 -2.57 -13.00 -4.84
CA LEU A 80 -2.76 -14.20 -5.66
C LEU A 80 -2.33 -15.47 -4.91
N ARG A 81 -1.13 -15.45 -4.29
CA ARG A 81 -0.62 -16.57 -3.48
C ARG A 81 -1.44 -16.79 -2.22
N PHE A 82 -2.01 -15.72 -1.68
CA PHE A 82 -2.85 -15.75 -0.49
C PHE A 82 -4.23 -16.38 -0.74
N GLY A 83 -4.69 -16.39 -2.00
CA GLY A 83 -6.00 -16.95 -2.37
C GLY A 83 -7.13 -15.94 -2.30
N SER A 84 -6.83 -14.64 -2.35
CA SER A 84 -7.85 -13.58 -2.25
C SER A 84 -8.95 -13.70 -3.31
N GLN A 85 -8.57 -14.12 -4.51
CA GLN A 85 -9.45 -14.36 -5.64
C GLN A 85 -10.50 -15.45 -5.41
N ASP A 86 -10.31 -16.33 -4.42
CA ASP A 86 -11.24 -17.43 -4.15
C ASP A 86 -12.45 -16.95 -3.34
N VAL A 87 -12.33 -15.81 -2.65
CA VAL A 87 -13.36 -15.25 -1.76
C VAL A 87 -13.91 -13.89 -2.19
N ALA A 88 -13.22 -13.22 -3.12
CA ALA A 88 -13.60 -11.91 -3.65
C ALA A 88 -13.20 -11.81 -5.13
N LYS A 89 -14.03 -11.12 -5.94
CA LYS A 89 -13.80 -10.97 -7.39
C LYS A 89 -13.60 -9.52 -7.84
N HIS A 90 -13.72 -8.56 -6.93
CA HIS A 90 -13.45 -7.15 -7.21
C HIS A 90 -12.17 -6.73 -6.51
N TYR A 91 -11.12 -6.50 -7.29
CA TYR A 91 -9.83 -6.05 -6.77
C TYR A 91 -9.64 -4.58 -7.13
N ILE A 92 -9.65 -3.70 -6.12
CA ILE A 92 -9.67 -2.26 -6.32
C ILE A 92 -8.28 -1.71 -6.03
N LEU A 93 -7.62 -1.17 -7.05
CA LEU A 93 -6.26 -0.63 -6.98
C LEU A 93 -6.23 0.82 -6.49
N SER A 94 -5.07 1.26 -6.01
CA SER A 94 -4.76 2.63 -5.59
C SER A 94 -5.49 3.05 -4.31
N SER A 95 -4.76 3.37 -3.24
CA SER A 95 -5.33 3.94 -2.03
C SER A 95 -4.28 4.75 -1.26
N TYR A 96 -4.74 5.73 -0.49
CA TYR A 96 -3.91 6.51 0.41
C TYR A 96 -3.71 5.88 1.80
N HIS A 97 -4.26 4.70 2.09
CA HIS A 97 -4.01 4.04 3.38
C HIS A 97 -2.57 3.55 3.52
N GLN A 98 -2.01 3.03 2.42
CA GLN A 98 -0.60 2.69 2.24
C GLN A 98 -0.16 3.15 0.85
N ALA A 99 -0.14 4.48 0.66
CA ALA A 99 0.25 5.12 -0.60
C ALA A 99 1.71 4.86 -0.98
N SER A 100 2.54 4.66 0.04
CA SER A 100 3.94 4.27 -0.04
C SER A 100 4.25 3.48 1.23
N GLU A 101 4.94 2.38 1.06
CA GLU A 101 5.42 1.52 2.14
C GLU A 101 6.89 1.19 1.87
N SER A 102 7.68 1.07 2.93
CA SER A 102 9.03 0.52 2.88
C SER A 102 9.16 -0.48 4.02
N PHE A 103 9.87 -1.56 3.77
CA PHE A 103 10.31 -2.43 4.85
C PHE A 103 11.58 -1.87 5.50
N GLU A 104 11.96 -2.50 6.61
CA GLU A 104 13.16 -2.17 7.35
C GLU A 104 14.00 -3.42 7.60
N PHE A 105 15.31 -3.25 7.50
CA PHE A 105 16.30 -4.21 7.96
C PHE A 105 16.83 -3.72 9.28
N LEU A 106 16.47 -4.44 10.35
CA LEU A 106 16.89 -4.11 11.71
C LEU A 106 18.00 -5.04 12.16
N PHE A 107 19.16 -4.46 12.47
CA PHE A 107 20.28 -5.13 13.10
C PHE A 107 20.30 -4.81 14.59
N ASN A 108 20.66 -5.79 15.42
CA ASN A 108 21.01 -5.46 16.81
C ASN A 108 22.22 -4.51 16.80
N LYS A 109 22.13 -3.42 17.55
CA LYS A 109 23.15 -2.36 17.50
C LYS A 109 24.50 -2.82 18.02
N ASP A 110 24.54 -3.61 19.10
CA ASP A 110 25.81 -4.08 19.67
C ASP A 110 26.54 -4.98 18.67
N VAL A 111 25.80 -5.86 17.97
CA VAL A 111 26.38 -6.71 16.92
C VAL A 111 26.86 -5.88 15.74
N PHE A 112 26.09 -4.87 15.31
CA PHE A 112 26.48 -4.02 14.19
C PHE A 112 27.74 -3.21 14.52
N ASP A 113 27.80 -2.60 15.71
CA ASP A 113 28.93 -1.78 16.16
C ASP A 113 30.20 -2.61 16.45
N ASP A 114 30.09 -3.93 16.68
CA ASP A 114 31.23 -4.86 16.88
C ASP A 114 31.86 -5.33 15.55
N LEU A 115 31.20 -5.10 14.42
CA LEU A 115 31.76 -5.40 13.11
C LEU A 115 32.84 -4.38 12.72
N ASP A 116 33.88 -4.85 12.02
CA ASP A 116 34.84 -3.98 11.34
C ASP A 116 34.12 -3.05 10.33
N ASP A 117 34.66 -1.85 10.12
CA ASP A 117 34.04 -0.79 9.30
C ASP A 117 33.67 -1.28 7.88
N ASP A 118 34.47 -2.17 7.29
CA ASP A 118 34.21 -2.73 5.96
C ASP A 118 33.01 -3.69 5.96
N LEU A 119 32.81 -4.46 7.02
CA LEU A 119 31.65 -5.34 7.19
C LEU A 119 30.37 -4.55 7.47
N GLN A 120 30.44 -3.47 8.26
CA GLN A 120 29.32 -2.54 8.44
C GLN A 120 28.87 -1.95 7.10
N ALA A 121 29.83 -1.48 6.30
CA ALA A 121 29.57 -0.95 4.97
C ALA A 121 28.97 -2.00 4.03
N ILE A 122 29.48 -3.25 4.07
CA ILE A 122 28.91 -4.35 3.28
C ILE A 122 27.44 -4.61 3.64
N LEU A 123 27.07 -4.54 4.92
CA LEU A 123 25.67 -4.71 5.34
C LEU A 123 24.78 -3.57 4.83
N GLU A 124 25.22 -2.32 5.01
CA GLU A 124 24.48 -1.13 4.54
C GLU A 124 24.25 -1.18 3.02
N TYR A 125 25.31 -1.35 2.23
CA TYR A 125 25.20 -1.43 0.77
C TYR A 125 24.52 -2.71 0.30
N GLY A 126 24.57 -3.79 1.08
CA GLY A 126 23.79 -4.99 0.85
C GLY A 126 22.28 -4.72 0.92
N VAL A 127 21.85 -3.93 1.90
CA VAL A 127 20.44 -3.50 2.01
C VAL A 127 20.05 -2.62 0.83
N GLU A 128 20.88 -1.66 0.42
CA GLU A 128 20.59 -0.81 -0.76
C GLU A 128 20.47 -1.63 -2.06
N ALA A 129 21.37 -2.59 -2.27
CA ALA A 129 21.34 -3.48 -3.42
C ALA A 129 20.09 -4.37 -3.42
N ALA A 130 19.74 -4.96 -2.27
CA ALA A 130 18.52 -5.74 -2.11
C ALA A 130 17.27 -4.88 -2.35
N SER A 131 17.28 -3.64 -1.87
CA SER A 131 16.22 -2.65 -2.08
C SER A 131 15.96 -2.40 -3.56
N THR A 132 17.01 -2.11 -4.32
CA THR A 132 16.93 -1.88 -5.77
C THR A 132 16.45 -3.12 -6.53
N ALA A 133 17.02 -4.29 -6.19
CA ALA A 133 16.64 -5.55 -6.82
C ALA A 133 15.16 -5.90 -6.55
N ASN A 134 14.66 -5.65 -5.34
CA ASN A 134 13.27 -5.89 -4.99
C ASN A 134 12.34 -5.01 -5.84
N THR A 135 12.62 -3.71 -5.98
CA THR A 135 11.79 -2.82 -6.82
C THR A 135 11.63 -3.36 -8.24
N ALA A 136 12.72 -3.79 -8.88
CA ALA A 136 12.65 -4.37 -10.24
C ALA A 136 11.86 -5.69 -10.26
N PHE A 137 12.08 -6.55 -9.27
CA PHE A 137 11.37 -7.82 -9.13
C PHE A 137 9.86 -7.63 -8.88
N ALA A 138 9.49 -6.61 -8.09
CA ALA A 138 8.11 -6.24 -7.81
C ALA A 138 7.40 -5.75 -9.07
N LEU A 139 8.02 -4.88 -9.86
CA LEU A 139 7.43 -4.36 -11.11
C LEU A 139 7.08 -5.48 -12.09
N ASP A 140 7.99 -6.45 -12.28
CA ASP A 140 7.76 -7.60 -13.16
C ASP A 140 6.65 -8.51 -12.62
N ASN A 141 6.78 -8.99 -11.38
CA ASN A 141 5.82 -9.95 -10.82
C ASN A 141 4.43 -9.34 -10.60
N TYR A 142 4.33 -8.13 -10.06
CA TYR A 142 3.03 -7.54 -9.74
C TYR A 142 2.23 -7.29 -11.01
N SER A 143 2.89 -6.86 -12.09
CA SER A 143 2.23 -6.63 -13.37
C SER A 143 1.81 -7.93 -14.06
N ALA A 144 2.63 -8.98 -14.00
CA ALA A 144 2.31 -10.29 -14.54
C ALA A 144 1.18 -10.98 -13.73
N ASP A 145 1.23 -10.93 -12.41
CA ASP A 145 0.24 -11.59 -11.55
C ASP A 145 -1.10 -10.84 -11.54
N LEU A 146 -1.11 -9.51 -11.69
CA LEU A 146 -2.35 -8.76 -11.94
C LEU A 146 -3.04 -9.23 -13.23
N GLN A 147 -2.27 -9.50 -14.30
CA GLN A 147 -2.82 -10.05 -15.54
C GLN A 147 -3.40 -11.45 -15.30
N LYS A 148 -2.67 -12.34 -14.60
CA LYS A 148 -3.18 -13.69 -14.25
C LYS A 148 -4.47 -13.63 -13.44
N LEU A 149 -4.56 -12.74 -12.45
CA LEU A 149 -5.79 -12.53 -11.68
C LEU A 149 -6.97 -12.20 -12.61
N GLN A 150 -6.77 -11.35 -13.60
CA GLN A 150 -7.81 -11.00 -14.57
C GLN A 150 -8.14 -12.14 -15.54
N THR A 151 -7.13 -12.76 -16.15
CA THR A 151 -7.31 -13.69 -17.29
C THR A 151 -7.58 -15.13 -16.87
N GLU A 152 -7.03 -15.57 -15.74
CA GLU A 152 -7.11 -16.95 -15.28
C GLU A 152 -8.08 -17.12 -14.11
N HIS A 153 -8.23 -16.09 -13.25
CA HIS A 153 -9.06 -16.17 -12.05
C HIS A 153 -10.37 -15.36 -12.12
N GLY A 154 -10.61 -14.69 -13.24
CA GLY A 154 -11.84 -13.93 -13.48
C GLY A 154 -12.02 -12.73 -12.54
N VAL A 155 -10.93 -12.19 -12.00
CA VAL A 155 -10.96 -11.01 -11.14
C VAL A 155 -11.22 -9.77 -11.98
N THR A 156 -12.21 -8.97 -11.57
CA THR A 156 -12.43 -7.65 -12.15
C THR A 156 -11.61 -6.63 -11.38
N VAL A 157 -10.61 -6.07 -12.07
CA VAL A 157 -9.74 -5.02 -11.52
C VAL A 157 -10.38 -3.65 -11.73
N HIS A 158 -10.45 -2.86 -10.67
CA HIS A 158 -10.96 -1.49 -10.65
C HIS A 158 -9.86 -0.54 -10.19
N ARG A 159 -10.05 0.75 -10.46
CA ARG A 159 -9.31 1.81 -9.78
C ARG A 159 -10.22 2.49 -8.76
N THR A 160 -9.69 2.80 -7.59
CA THR A 160 -10.43 3.56 -6.57
C THR A 160 -10.87 4.90 -7.17
N SER A 161 -12.15 5.24 -6.96
CA SER A 161 -12.71 6.48 -7.50
C SER A 161 -12.07 7.70 -6.86
N LYS A 162 -12.09 8.82 -7.59
CA LYS A 162 -11.64 10.11 -7.04
C LYS A 162 -12.38 10.50 -5.77
N GLU A 163 -13.68 10.20 -5.68
CA GLU A 163 -14.50 10.51 -4.51
C GLU A 163 -14.05 9.73 -3.26
N ILE A 164 -13.67 8.45 -3.41
CA ILE A 164 -13.13 7.65 -2.30
C ILE A 164 -11.72 8.11 -1.93
N LEU A 165 -10.87 8.44 -2.92
CA LEU A 165 -9.53 8.97 -2.65
C LEU A 165 -9.58 10.34 -1.94
N ASP A 166 -10.51 11.22 -2.32
CA ASP A 166 -10.73 12.50 -1.65
C ASP A 166 -11.20 12.30 -0.21
N ALA A 167 -12.15 11.38 0.01
CA ALA A 167 -12.59 11.03 1.35
C ALA A 167 -11.45 10.44 2.21
N GLN A 168 -10.52 9.68 1.62
CA GLN A 168 -9.33 9.18 2.33
C GLN A 168 -8.43 10.34 2.78
N LEU A 169 -8.22 11.36 1.95
CA LEU A 169 -7.46 12.56 2.34
C LEU A 169 -8.15 13.32 3.48
N GLN A 170 -9.47 13.53 3.40
CA GLN A 170 -10.24 14.16 4.47
C GLN A 170 -10.21 13.36 5.79
N ALA A 171 -10.09 12.04 5.70
CA ALA A 171 -9.90 11.19 6.88
C ALA A 171 -8.49 11.34 7.46
N TRP A 172 -7.45 11.46 6.62
CA TRP A 172 -6.09 11.79 7.05
C TRP A 172 -6.01 13.15 7.75
N ASP A 173 -6.73 14.17 7.26
CA ASP A 173 -6.78 15.51 7.88
C ASP A 173 -7.24 15.47 9.34
N LYS A 174 -8.02 14.45 9.74
CA LYS A 174 -8.47 14.26 11.13
C LYS A 174 -7.42 13.53 11.98
N ILE A 175 -6.61 12.68 11.37
CA ILE A 175 -5.64 11.81 12.07
C ILE A 175 -4.32 12.54 12.28
N ILE A 176 -3.82 13.22 11.26
CA ILE A 176 -2.51 13.88 11.28
C ILE A 176 -2.33 14.83 12.48
N PRO A 177 -3.29 15.70 12.83
CA PRO A 177 -3.13 16.58 14.01
C PRO A 177 -2.93 15.81 15.33
N THR A 178 -3.51 14.61 15.44
CA THR A 178 -3.33 13.76 16.63
C THR A 178 -1.92 13.16 16.66
N LEU A 179 -1.39 12.74 15.51
CA LEU A 179 -0.02 12.23 15.40
C LEU A 179 1.02 13.32 15.68
N GLU A 180 0.76 14.54 15.24
CA GLU A 180 1.64 15.71 15.44
C GLU A 180 1.68 16.21 16.89
N ALA A 181 0.85 15.66 17.78
CA ALA A 181 0.95 15.94 19.21
C ALA A 181 2.25 15.37 19.82
N ASP A 182 2.84 14.33 19.21
CA ASP A 182 4.17 13.84 19.56
C ASP A 182 5.26 14.60 18.79
N GLU A 183 6.26 15.10 19.52
CA GLU A 183 7.32 15.94 18.93
C GLU A 183 8.18 15.20 17.90
N PHE A 184 8.43 13.91 18.11
CA PHE A 184 9.21 13.11 17.17
C PHE A 184 8.39 12.88 15.89
N MET A 185 7.13 12.46 16.02
CA MET A 185 6.22 12.30 14.88
C MET A 185 6.03 13.60 14.11
N LYS A 186 5.88 14.73 14.81
CA LYS A 186 5.81 16.04 14.15
C LYS A 186 7.05 16.33 13.31
N ARG A 187 8.26 16.08 13.83
CA ARG A 187 9.50 16.26 13.06
C ARG A 187 9.56 15.35 11.84
N VAL A 188 9.12 14.10 11.96
CA VAL A 188 9.04 13.15 10.84
C VAL A 188 8.08 13.65 9.76
N LEU A 189 6.86 14.04 10.15
CA LEU A 189 5.84 14.55 9.23
C LEU A 189 6.25 15.89 8.59
N ASP A 190 6.89 16.79 9.34
CA ASP A 190 7.44 18.04 8.79
C ASP A 190 8.51 17.76 7.73
N SER A 191 9.40 16.78 7.97
CA SER A 191 10.40 16.36 6.98
C SER A 191 9.77 15.72 5.74
N GLN A 192 8.75 14.88 5.92
CA GLN A 192 8.02 14.26 4.80
C GLN A 192 7.31 15.33 3.96
N ARG A 193 6.65 16.30 4.60
CA ARG A 193 5.97 17.41 3.91
C ARG A 193 6.93 18.24 3.07
N GLN A 194 8.10 18.61 3.60
CA GLN A 194 9.12 19.34 2.84
C GLN A 194 9.63 18.55 1.63
N TRP A 195 9.82 17.23 1.80
CA TRP A 195 10.22 16.36 0.70
C TRP A 195 9.15 16.29 -0.39
N VAL A 196 7.91 15.99 -0.01
CA VAL A 196 6.77 15.85 -0.93
C VAL A 196 6.50 17.17 -1.67
N GLU A 197 6.53 18.31 -0.99
CA GLU A 197 6.35 19.62 -1.62
C GLU A 197 7.32 19.84 -2.79
N ARG A 198 8.61 19.52 -2.59
CA ARG A 198 9.64 19.68 -3.63
C ARG A 198 9.58 18.59 -4.70
N VAL A 199 9.51 17.33 -4.28
CA VAL A 199 9.70 16.17 -5.16
C VAL A 199 8.44 15.85 -5.94
N VAL A 200 7.29 15.77 -5.28
CA VAL A 200 6.03 15.44 -5.97
C VAL A 200 5.62 16.58 -6.92
N TYR A 201 5.89 17.84 -6.55
CA TYR A 201 5.71 18.96 -7.49
C TYR A 201 6.54 18.77 -8.76
N TYR A 202 7.84 18.47 -8.62
CA TYR A 202 8.71 18.21 -9.76
C TYR A 202 8.20 17.01 -10.58
N GLU A 203 7.89 15.89 -9.93
CA GLU A 203 7.40 14.68 -10.60
C GLU A 203 6.13 14.93 -11.40
N LEU A 204 5.12 15.60 -10.82
CA LEU A 204 3.87 15.91 -11.50
C LEU A 204 4.06 16.89 -12.68
N MET A 205 4.98 17.85 -12.55
CA MET A 205 5.24 18.84 -13.61
C MET A 205 6.15 18.31 -14.71
N ASN A 206 7.07 17.40 -14.38
CA ASN A 206 8.09 16.90 -15.29
C ASN A 206 7.67 15.61 -16.00
N SER A 207 6.85 14.77 -15.37
CA SER A 207 6.50 13.47 -15.95
C SER A 207 5.71 13.66 -17.25
N PRO A 208 6.04 12.91 -18.31
CA PRO A 208 5.20 12.89 -19.50
C PRO A 208 3.83 12.30 -19.17
N ASP A 209 2.81 12.67 -19.94
CA ASP A 209 1.47 12.09 -19.79
C ASP A 209 1.47 10.62 -20.23
N LEU A 210 1.74 9.73 -19.27
CA LEU A 210 1.75 8.29 -19.48
C LEU A 210 0.36 7.73 -19.76
N THR A 211 -0.70 8.43 -19.31
CA THR A 211 -2.08 8.02 -19.62
C THR A 211 -2.36 8.22 -21.10
N LEU A 212 -2.02 9.40 -21.63
CA LEU A 212 -2.12 9.69 -23.06
C LEU A 212 -1.30 8.72 -23.90
N ALA A 213 -0.04 8.47 -23.52
CA ALA A 213 0.83 7.55 -24.25
C ALA A 213 0.27 6.12 -24.23
N TYR A 214 -0.17 5.63 -23.07
CA TYR A 214 -0.73 4.29 -22.94
C TYR A 214 -2.02 4.13 -23.77
N GLU A 215 -2.94 5.08 -23.66
CA GLU A 215 -4.21 5.04 -24.40
C GLU A 215 -4.00 5.14 -25.91
N HIS A 216 -2.96 5.85 -26.37
CA HIS A 216 -2.59 5.89 -27.79
C HIS A 216 -2.20 4.51 -28.33
N TYR A 217 -1.39 3.74 -27.60
CA TYR A 217 -0.91 2.42 -28.04
C TYR A 217 -1.88 1.28 -27.69
N PHE A 218 -2.71 1.45 -26.66
CA PHE A 218 -3.62 0.43 -26.13
C PHE A 218 -5.03 0.99 -25.88
N PRO A 219 -5.72 1.48 -26.92
CA PRO A 219 -6.99 2.18 -26.77
C PRO A 219 -8.06 1.30 -26.11
N GLY A 220 -8.80 1.87 -25.17
CA GLY A 220 -9.90 1.25 -24.44
C GLY A 220 -9.49 0.23 -23.38
N LYS A 221 -8.18 0.05 -23.12
CA LYS A 221 -7.71 -0.86 -22.06
C LYS A 221 -7.74 -0.22 -20.68
N LEU A 222 -7.48 1.08 -20.57
CA LEU A 222 -7.58 1.79 -19.30
C LEU A 222 -9.04 2.00 -18.91
N LYS A 223 -9.39 1.61 -17.68
CA LYS A 223 -10.71 1.83 -17.07
C LYS A 223 -10.53 2.72 -15.84
N LEU A 224 -10.14 3.97 -16.08
CA LEU A 224 -9.91 4.99 -15.05
C LEU A 224 -11.22 5.65 -14.61
#